data_AF-R6RMF8-F1
#
_entry.id   AF-R6RMF8-F1
#
_cell.length_a   1.000
_cell.length_b   1.000
_cell.length_c   1.000
_cell.angle_alpha   90.00
_cell.angle_beta   90.00
_cell.angle_gamma   90.00
#
_symmetry.space_group_name_H-M   'P 1'
#
loop_
_entity.id
_entity.type
_entity.pdbx_description
1 polymer ?
#
loop_
_entity_poly.entity_id
_entity_poly.type
_entity_poly.pdbx_seq_one_letter_code
_entity_poly.pdbx_strand_id
1 'polypeptide(L)'
;MKDRLLISNDGWEHTTSDLLTLHNYSRTSEEMNKHFDEKFVDLLLKGENHFVYPNICDVYAGKYRYNGEPIILSEFFGVGFKKDKFGENWGYGDLVEDDKEYLNILKDQLSYLKAHSYFRGFCFTQLTDVEQEINGIFTIDRTSKCDIHLIHSMFKEIE
;
A
#
# COMPACT_ATOMS: atom_id res chain seq x y z
N MET A 1 10.08 -24.89 17.64
CA MET A 1 8.83 -24.44 17.00
C MET A 1 9.10 -23.02 16.52
N LYS A 2 8.83 -22.68 15.25
CA LYS A 2 8.89 -21.28 14.81
C LYS A 2 7.62 -20.59 15.30
N ASP A 3 7.74 -19.48 16.02
CA ASP A 3 6.65 -18.74 16.66
C ASP A 3 6.41 -17.35 16.03
N ARG A 4 7.23 -16.97 15.05
CA ARG A 4 7.16 -15.70 14.33
C ARG A 4 7.28 -15.94 12.84
N LEU A 5 6.48 -15.20 12.07
CA LEU A 5 6.56 -15.15 10.62
C LEU A 5 7.80 -14.37 10.19
N LEU A 6 8.41 -14.78 9.09
CA LEU A 6 9.60 -14.17 8.52
C LEU A 6 9.28 -13.53 7.16
N ILE A 7 9.83 -12.34 6.96
CA ILE A 7 9.79 -11.62 5.69
C ILE A 7 11.25 -11.47 5.25
N SER A 8 11.59 -11.99 4.06
CA SER A 8 12.98 -11.97 3.55
C SER A 8 13.37 -10.63 2.94
N ASN A 9 12.42 -9.97 2.29
CA ASN A 9 12.50 -8.61 1.76
C ASN A 9 11.11 -7.96 1.85
N ASP A 10 10.99 -6.65 1.71
CA ASP A 10 9.69 -5.99 1.77
C ASP A 10 9.31 -5.32 0.43
N GLY A 11 8.02 -5.36 0.10
CA GLY A 11 7.46 -4.82 -1.14
C GLY A 11 7.71 -5.70 -2.36
N TRP A 12 8.95 -6.13 -2.60
CA TRP A 12 9.34 -6.77 -3.86
C TRP A 12 10.52 -7.72 -3.70
N GLU A 13 10.86 -8.44 -4.77
CA GLU A 13 12.05 -9.29 -4.88
C GLU A 13 12.21 -10.29 -3.71
N HIS A 14 11.09 -10.86 -3.26
CA HIS A 14 11.08 -11.84 -2.18
C HIS A 14 11.90 -13.08 -2.57
N THR A 15 12.49 -13.72 -1.55
CA THR A 15 13.14 -15.02 -1.71
C THR A 15 12.28 -16.12 -1.09
N THR A 16 12.56 -16.51 0.15
CA THR A 16 11.72 -17.42 0.93
C THR A 16 11.21 -16.66 2.15
N SER A 17 9.92 -16.35 2.15
CA SER A 17 9.21 -15.64 3.21
C SER A 17 8.01 -16.47 3.67
N ASP A 18 7.50 -16.22 4.88
CA ASP A 18 6.21 -16.76 5.33
C ASP A 18 5.02 -15.88 4.86
N LEU A 19 5.32 -14.66 4.38
CA LEU A 19 4.37 -13.66 3.88
C LEU A 19 4.88 -13.09 2.56
N LEU A 20 3.97 -12.83 1.62
CA LEU A 20 4.27 -12.00 0.45
C LEU A 20 3.81 -10.57 0.75
N THR A 21 4.76 -9.65 0.84
CA THR A 21 4.45 -8.23 1.02
C THR A 21 4.65 -7.44 -0.26
N LEU A 22 3.75 -6.51 -0.54
CA LEU A 22 3.74 -5.65 -1.73
C LEU A 22 3.52 -4.20 -1.30
N HIS A 23 4.05 -3.24 -2.06
CA HIS A 23 3.74 -1.82 -1.82
C HIS A 23 2.72 -1.32 -2.84
N ASN A 24 1.83 -0.43 -2.43
CA ASN A 24 0.90 0.23 -3.34
C ASN A 24 0.84 1.73 -3.04
N TYR A 25 1.26 2.50 -4.04
CA TYR A 25 1.18 3.97 -4.01
C TYR A 25 0.34 4.54 -5.17
N SER A 26 -0.47 3.69 -5.80
CA SER A 26 -1.48 4.13 -6.75
C SER A 26 -2.44 5.12 -6.08
N ARG A 27 -2.90 6.13 -6.84
CA ARG A 27 -3.85 7.12 -6.36
C ARG A 27 -5.27 6.57 -6.37
N THR A 28 -5.64 5.74 -7.34
CA THR A 28 -7.02 5.26 -7.51
C THR A 28 -7.11 3.74 -7.51
N SER A 29 -8.31 3.22 -7.21
CA SER A 29 -8.62 1.78 -7.35
C SER A 29 -8.44 1.29 -8.78
N GLU A 30 -8.69 2.14 -9.79
CA GLU A 30 -8.45 1.81 -11.20
C GLU A 30 -6.96 1.58 -11.47
N GLU A 31 -6.09 2.42 -10.89
CA GLU A 31 -4.64 2.24 -10.97
C GLU A 31 -4.18 1.00 -10.20
N MET A 32 -4.70 0.77 -8.99
CA MET A 32 -4.44 -0.46 -8.23
C MET A 32 -4.80 -1.70 -9.07
N ASN A 33 -5.94 -1.66 -9.75
CA ASN A 33 -6.41 -2.77 -10.59
C ASN A 33 -5.51 -3.05 -11.80
N LYS A 34 -4.70 -2.09 -12.26
CA LYS A 34 -3.71 -2.34 -13.32
C LYS A 34 -2.54 -3.19 -12.83
N HIS A 35 -2.30 -3.20 -11.52
CA HIS A 35 -1.17 -3.86 -10.86
C HIS A 35 -1.57 -5.15 -10.14
N PHE A 36 -2.78 -5.18 -9.59
CA PHE A 36 -3.26 -6.23 -8.70
C PHE A 36 -4.63 -6.79 -9.11
N ASP A 37 -4.91 -6.99 -10.41
CA ASP A 37 -6.17 -7.66 -10.79
C ASP A 37 -6.18 -9.16 -10.42
N GLU A 38 -7.29 -9.85 -10.68
CA GLU A 38 -7.38 -11.32 -10.50
C GLU A 38 -6.33 -12.06 -11.34
N LYS A 39 -5.93 -11.50 -12.48
CA LYS A 39 -4.90 -12.09 -13.34
C LYS A 39 -3.52 -12.06 -12.67
N PHE A 40 -3.19 -11.01 -11.91
CA PHE A 40 -1.98 -10.95 -11.10
C PHE A 40 -1.86 -12.18 -10.19
N VAL A 41 -2.93 -12.49 -9.43
CA VAL A 41 -2.94 -13.64 -8.50
C VAL A 41 -2.90 -14.97 -9.26
N ASP A 42 -3.65 -15.09 -10.36
CA ASP A 42 -3.62 -16.28 -11.21
C ASP A 42 -2.22 -16.58 -11.76
N LEU A 43 -1.45 -15.55 -12.13
CA LEU A 43 -0.08 -15.70 -12.61
C LEU A 43 0.87 -16.14 -11.49
N LEU A 44 0.76 -15.54 -10.30
CA LEU A 44 1.52 -15.98 -9.13
C LEU A 44 1.26 -17.45 -8.80
N LEU A 45 -0.01 -17.87 -8.80
CA LEU A 45 -0.40 -19.26 -8.54
C LEU A 45 0.10 -20.26 -9.59
N LYS A 46 0.34 -19.80 -10.84
CA LYS A 46 0.97 -20.60 -11.91
C LYS A 46 2.50 -20.65 -11.80
N GLY A 47 3.08 -20.00 -10.79
CA GLY A 47 4.53 -19.91 -10.61
C GLY A 47 5.19 -18.96 -11.60
N GLU A 48 4.43 -18.04 -12.19
CA GLU A 48 4.97 -16.95 -12.99
C GLU A 48 5.43 -15.82 -12.06
N ASN A 49 6.54 -15.18 -12.43
CA ASN A 49 6.95 -13.94 -11.78
C ASN A 49 6.28 -12.80 -12.52
N HIS A 50 5.54 -11.95 -11.83
CA HIS A 50 4.88 -10.80 -12.43
C HIS A 50 5.62 -9.52 -12.11
N PHE A 51 5.55 -8.55 -13.01
CA PHE A 51 6.00 -7.19 -12.74
C PHE A 51 4.79 -6.40 -12.25
N VAL A 52 4.80 -6.01 -10.97
CA VAL A 52 3.69 -5.22 -10.40
C VAL A 52 3.73 -3.82 -11.01
N TYR A 53 4.88 -3.16 -10.99
CA TYR A 53 5.11 -1.91 -11.72
C TYR A 53 5.94 -2.22 -12.98
N PRO A 54 5.49 -1.79 -14.18
CA PRO A 54 6.20 -2.11 -15.41
C PRO A 54 7.65 -1.60 -15.33
N ASN A 55 8.59 -2.55 -15.27
CA ASN A 55 10.05 -2.39 -15.33
C ASN A 55 10.78 -1.88 -14.07
N ILE A 56 10.22 -1.98 -12.87
CA ILE A 56 10.94 -1.56 -11.64
C ILE A 56 11.48 -2.77 -10.86
N CYS A 57 10.60 -3.64 -10.37
CA CYS A 57 10.99 -4.82 -9.58
C CYS A 57 10.09 -6.03 -9.87
N ASP A 58 10.68 -7.21 -9.81
CA ASP A 58 9.97 -8.49 -9.78
C ASP A 58 9.30 -8.72 -8.42
N VAL A 59 8.22 -9.50 -8.35
CA VAL A 59 7.64 -9.92 -7.05
C VAL A 59 8.62 -10.83 -6.29
N TYR A 60 9.29 -11.75 -7.00
CA TYR A 60 10.28 -12.67 -6.43
C TYR A 60 11.63 -12.54 -7.12
N ALA A 61 12.73 -12.68 -6.38
CA ALA A 61 14.06 -12.62 -6.96
C ALA A 61 14.41 -13.90 -7.74
N GLY A 62 14.87 -13.76 -8.99
CA GLY A 62 15.49 -14.85 -9.76
C GLY A 62 14.61 -16.10 -9.91
N LYS A 63 14.94 -17.17 -9.16
CA LYS A 63 14.25 -18.48 -9.24
C LYS A 63 13.15 -18.69 -8.20
N TYR A 64 12.99 -17.79 -7.24
CA TYR A 64 11.96 -17.90 -6.21
C TYR A 64 10.58 -17.59 -6.80
N ARG A 65 9.52 -18.18 -6.25
CA ARG A 65 8.16 -18.06 -6.75
C ARG A 65 7.18 -18.10 -5.59
N TYR A 66 5.99 -17.58 -5.85
CA TYR A 66 4.86 -17.68 -4.94
C TYR A 66 4.55 -19.15 -4.61
N ASN A 67 4.35 -19.41 -3.33
CA ASN A 67 4.11 -20.73 -2.76
C ASN A 67 2.90 -20.73 -1.81
N GLY A 68 1.98 -19.78 -1.99
CA GLY A 68 0.73 -19.69 -1.23
C GLY A 68 0.83 -18.86 0.05
N GLU A 69 1.85 -18.00 0.18
CA GLU A 69 2.01 -17.08 1.28
C GLU A 69 0.83 -16.06 1.33
N PRO A 70 0.32 -15.67 2.50
CA PRO A 70 -0.62 -14.56 2.61
C PRO A 70 -0.07 -13.29 1.95
N ILE A 71 -0.87 -12.64 1.10
CA ILE A 71 -0.50 -11.39 0.41
C ILE A 71 -0.91 -10.21 1.29
N ILE A 72 0.03 -9.32 1.60
CA ILE A 72 -0.18 -8.13 2.43
C ILE A 72 0.33 -6.91 1.67
N LEU A 73 -0.44 -5.82 1.65
CA LEU A 73 0.10 -4.53 1.24
C LEU A 73 0.86 -3.91 2.42
N SER A 74 2.15 -4.23 2.57
CA SER A 74 2.95 -3.74 3.71
C SER A 74 3.21 -2.23 3.68
N GLU A 75 2.96 -1.62 2.52
CA GLU A 75 2.82 -0.18 2.36
C GLU A 75 1.62 0.08 1.45
N PHE A 76 0.74 0.96 1.90
CA PHE A 76 -0.51 1.26 1.25
C PHE A 76 -0.83 2.75 1.43
N PHE A 77 -1.38 3.36 0.39
CA PHE A 77 -1.75 4.77 0.33
C PHE A 77 -0.55 5.70 0.07
N GLY A 78 -0.23 6.63 0.96
CA GLY A 78 0.88 7.57 0.77
C GLY A 78 0.52 8.92 0.11
N VAL A 79 -0.75 9.32 0.04
CA VAL A 79 -1.14 10.65 -0.49
C VAL A 79 -0.83 11.76 0.52
N GLY A 80 -0.17 12.83 0.07
CA GLY A 80 0.10 14.03 0.87
C GLY A 80 -0.78 15.23 0.51
N PHE A 81 -0.77 16.29 1.32
CA PHE A 81 -1.54 17.52 1.07
C PHE A 81 -0.69 18.64 0.46
N LYS A 82 -1.29 19.43 -0.43
CA LYS A 82 -0.64 20.64 -0.99
C LYS A 82 -0.36 21.70 0.07
N LYS A 83 -1.20 21.80 1.11
CA LYS A 83 -1.01 22.75 2.22
C LYS A 83 0.29 22.52 3.01
N ASP A 84 0.86 21.31 2.91
CA ASP A 84 2.10 20.91 3.59
C ASP A 84 3.34 20.96 2.66
N LYS A 85 3.13 21.32 1.38
CA LYS A 85 4.19 21.39 0.39
C LYS A 85 5.02 22.67 0.57
N PHE A 86 6.21 22.49 1.14
CA PHE A 86 7.25 23.52 1.20
C PHE A 86 8.55 22.96 0.63
N GLY A 87 9.24 23.74 -0.22
CA GLY A 87 10.48 23.29 -0.85
C GLY A 87 10.33 21.96 -1.60
N GLU A 88 11.21 21.01 -1.29
CA GLU A 88 11.31 19.72 -1.98
C GLU A 88 10.40 18.62 -1.40
N ASN A 89 9.53 18.95 -0.42
CA ASN A 89 8.64 17.97 0.22
C ASN A 89 7.77 17.20 -0.79
N TRP A 90 7.48 15.93 -0.55
CA TRP A 90 6.74 15.12 -1.51
C TRP A 90 5.80 14.13 -0.82
N GLY A 91 4.83 13.65 -1.58
CA GLY A 91 3.96 12.52 -1.25
C GLY A 91 3.73 11.72 -2.52
N TYR A 92 3.13 10.54 -2.41
CA TYR A 92 2.90 9.69 -3.57
C TYR A 92 1.74 10.20 -4.42
N GLY A 93 1.94 10.18 -5.74
CA GLY A 93 1.03 10.76 -6.71
C GLY A 93 0.89 12.28 -6.56
N ASP A 94 -0.22 12.82 -7.06
CA ASP A 94 -0.51 14.24 -6.90
C ASP A 94 -0.90 14.58 -5.45
N LEU A 95 -0.41 15.70 -4.93
CA LEU A 95 -0.85 16.16 -3.61
C LEU A 95 -2.31 16.60 -3.68
N VAL A 96 -3.09 16.31 -2.63
CA VAL A 96 -4.51 16.69 -2.56
C VAL A 96 -4.68 18.14 -2.09
N GLU A 97 -5.75 18.79 -2.54
CA GLU A 97 -6.08 20.16 -2.15
C GLU A 97 -6.73 20.22 -0.75
N ASP A 98 -7.63 19.28 -0.47
CA ASP A 98 -8.47 19.31 0.72
C ASP A 98 -8.78 17.92 1.30
N ASP A 99 -9.33 17.94 2.51
CA ASP A 99 -9.68 16.75 3.28
C ASP A 99 -10.73 15.88 2.57
N LYS A 100 -11.63 16.49 1.78
CA LYS A 100 -12.67 15.75 1.06
C LYS A 100 -12.06 14.91 -0.05
N GLU A 101 -11.11 15.46 -0.81
CA GLU A 101 -10.37 14.72 -1.83
C GLU A 101 -9.58 13.56 -1.20
N TYR A 102 -8.86 13.82 -0.10
CA TYR A 102 -8.13 12.81 0.66
C TYR A 102 -9.01 11.63 1.07
N LEU A 103 -10.14 11.92 1.73
CA LEU A 103 -11.08 10.90 2.23
C LEU A 103 -11.76 10.13 1.10
N ASN A 104 -12.04 10.77 -0.04
CA ASN A 104 -12.61 10.07 -1.19
C ASN A 104 -11.61 9.08 -1.79
N ILE A 105 -10.34 9.47 -1.92
CA ILE A 105 -9.28 8.58 -2.41
C ILE A 105 -9.09 7.41 -1.46
N LEU A 106 -9.01 7.68 -0.15
CA LEU A 106 -8.89 6.63 0.85
C LEU A 106 -10.07 5.66 0.77
N LYS A 107 -11.30 6.18 0.66
CA LYS A 107 -12.51 5.35 0.57
C LYS A 107 -12.50 4.45 -0.66
N ASP A 108 -12.09 4.99 -1.81
CA ASP A 108 -11.98 4.25 -3.06
C ASP A 108 -10.99 3.08 -2.92
N GLN A 109 -9.79 3.34 -2.41
CA GLN A 109 -8.77 2.31 -2.22
C GLN A 109 -9.16 1.26 -1.16
N LEU A 110 -9.76 1.68 -0.03
CA LEU A 110 -10.25 0.74 0.98
C LEU A 110 -11.38 -0.14 0.44
N SER A 111 -12.26 0.42 -0.40
CA SER A 111 -13.31 -0.36 -1.07
C SER A 111 -12.73 -1.39 -2.04
N TYR A 112 -11.65 -1.03 -2.73
CA TYR A 112 -10.90 -1.96 -3.57
C TYR A 112 -10.33 -3.13 -2.75
N LEU A 113 -9.65 -2.86 -1.63
CA LEU A 113 -9.13 -3.92 -0.75
C LEU A 113 -10.24 -4.85 -0.24
N LYS A 114 -11.38 -4.28 0.18
CA LYS A 114 -12.53 -5.05 0.64
C LYS A 114 -13.12 -5.97 -0.44
N ALA A 115 -13.07 -5.55 -1.70
CA ALA A 115 -13.57 -6.33 -2.83
C ALA A 115 -12.64 -7.50 -3.23
N HIS A 116 -11.34 -7.43 -2.88
CA HIS A 116 -10.32 -8.37 -3.33
C HIS A 116 -9.81 -9.26 -2.17
N SER A 117 -10.46 -10.42 -2.01
CA SER A 117 -10.28 -11.31 -0.85
C SER A 117 -8.89 -11.96 -0.67
N TYR A 118 -8.04 -11.88 -1.70
CA TYR A 118 -6.68 -12.41 -1.65
C TYR A 118 -5.71 -11.52 -0.86
N PHE A 119 -6.03 -10.24 -0.64
CA PHE A 119 -5.32 -9.41 0.32
C PHE A 119 -5.72 -9.82 1.75
N ARG A 120 -4.72 -10.10 2.59
CA ARG A 120 -4.89 -10.57 3.97
C ARG A 120 -4.57 -9.51 5.00
N GLY A 121 -4.19 -8.32 4.56
CA GLY A 121 -3.91 -7.16 5.39
C GLY A 121 -3.26 -6.04 4.60
N PHE A 122 -3.15 -4.89 5.24
CA PHE A 122 -2.41 -3.75 4.72
C PHE A 122 -1.80 -2.96 5.88
N CYS A 123 -0.80 -2.13 5.58
CA CYS A 123 -0.21 -1.18 6.50
C CYS A 123 -0.18 0.19 5.84
N PHE A 124 -0.81 1.16 6.49
CA PHE A 124 -0.96 2.51 5.96
C PHE A 124 0.38 3.27 6.02
N THR A 125 0.83 3.79 4.87
CA THR A 125 2.00 4.66 4.76
C THR A 125 1.54 6.11 4.77
N GLN A 126 1.84 6.91 5.80
CA GLN A 126 2.49 6.55 7.07
C GLN A 126 1.82 7.25 8.25
N LEU A 127 2.24 6.94 9.49
CA LEU A 127 1.62 7.53 10.68
C LEU A 127 1.91 9.03 10.77
N THR A 128 3.16 9.44 10.64
CA THR A 128 3.58 10.86 10.70
C THR A 128 4.38 11.21 9.46
N ASP A 129 4.41 12.48 9.08
CA ASP A 129 5.42 12.97 8.15
C ASP A 129 6.83 12.65 8.64
N VAL A 130 7.72 12.33 7.70
CA VAL A 130 9.13 12.02 7.94
C VAL A 130 9.98 12.85 6.99
N GLU A 131 10.69 13.84 7.56
CA GLU A 131 11.54 14.77 6.82
C GLU A 131 10.82 15.44 5.63
N GLN A 132 11.21 15.15 4.39
CA GLN A 132 10.58 15.69 3.19
C GLN A 132 9.31 14.93 2.79
N GLU A 133 9.08 13.73 3.33
CA GLU A 133 7.92 12.91 3.01
C GLU A 133 6.71 13.33 3.86
N ILE A 134 5.72 13.96 3.21
CA ILE A 134 4.58 14.65 3.85
C ILE A 134 3.25 13.91 3.70
N ASN A 135 3.30 12.58 3.55
CA ASN A 135 2.16 11.68 3.37
C ASN A 135 1.67 11.04 4.69
N GLY A 136 2.08 11.57 5.85
CA GLY A 136 1.58 11.10 7.13
C GLY A 136 0.09 11.40 7.33
N ILE A 137 -0.63 10.57 8.08
CA ILE A 137 -1.96 10.95 8.63
C ILE A 137 -1.81 12.12 9.59
N PHE A 138 -0.67 12.19 10.28
CA PHE A 138 -0.27 13.27 11.15
C PHE A 138 0.93 14.02 10.56
N THR A 139 1.07 15.28 10.91
CA THR A 139 2.31 16.06 10.72
C THR A 139 3.45 15.53 11.59
N ILE A 140 4.67 16.02 11.39
CA ILE A 140 5.85 15.64 12.18
C ILE A 140 5.73 15.96 13.68
N ASP A 141 4.92 16.97 14.05
CA ASP A 141 4.58 17.34 15.42
C ASP A 141 3.34 16.58 15.96
N ARG A 142 2.85 15.58 15.23
CA ARG A 142 1.71 14.71 15.60
C ARG A 142 0.38 15.45 15.63
N THR A 143 0.25 16.51 14.82
CA THR A 143 -1.02 17.19 14.57
C THR A 143 -1.75 16.48 13.44
N SER A 144 -3.04 16.17 13.64
CA SER A 144 -3.84 15.45 12.64
C SER A 144 -4.01 16.29 11.38
N LYS A 145 -3.77 15.72 10.20
CA LYS A 145 -3.91 16.44 8.92
C LYS A 145 -5.33 16.47 8.38
N CYS A 146 -6.12 15.48 8.77
CA CYS A 146 -7.53 15.29 8.45
C CYS A 146 -8.26 14.81 9.72
N ASP A 147 -9.59 14.74 9.70
CA ASP A 147 -10.38 14.22 10.83
C ASP A 147 -10.10 12.73 11.08
N ILE A 148 -9.39 12.45 12.17
CA ILE A 148 -8.98 11.10 12.54
C ILE A 148 -10.17 10.19 12.87
N HIS A 149 -11.31 10.74 13.31
CA HIS A 149 -12.49 9.95 13.61
C HIS A 149 -13.13 9.40 12.33
N LEU A 150 -13.08 10.17 11.23
CA LEU A 150 -13.53 9.70 9.91
C LEU A 150 -12.63 8.58 9.39
N ILE A 151 -11.30 8.77 9.44
CA ILE A 151 -10.33 7.75 9.01
C ILE A 151 -10.50 6.46 9.83
N HIS A 152 -10.62 6.58 11.15
CA HIS A 152 -10.86 5.43 12.04
C HIS A 152 -12.16 4.69 11.71
N SER A 153 -13.25 5.41 11.41
CA SER A 153 -14.51 4.80 10.98
C SER A 153 -14.32 4.01 9.68
N MET A 154 -13.59 4.56 8.71
CA MET A 154 -13.35 3.90 7.43
C MET A 154 -12.52 2.62 7.58
N PHE A 155 -11.51 2.59 8.46
CA PHE A 155 -10.75 1.37 8.74
C PHE A 155 -11.59 0.30 9.44
N LYS A 156 -12.58 0.68 10.26
CA LYS A 156 -13.51 -0.29 10.85
C LYS A 156 -14.50 -0.89 9.85
N GLU A 157 -14.78 -0.21 8.75
CA GLU A 157 -15.75 -0.69 7.74
C GLU A 157 -15.19 -1.82 6.86
N ILE A 158 -13.88 -2.06 6.89
CA ILE A 158 -13.19 -3.10 6.10
C ILE A 158 -12.70 -4.28 6.93
N GLU A 159 -12.83 -4.24 8.28
CA GLU A 159 -12.71 -5.40 9.17
C GLU A 159 -13.84 -6.42 8.90
#